data_AF-A0A8X6NTK2-F1
#
_entry.id   AF-A0A8X6NTK2-F1
#
_cell.length_a   1.000
_cell.length_b   1.000
_cell.length_c   1.000
_cell.angle_alpha   90.00
_cell.angle_beta   90.00
_cell.angle_gamma   90.00
#
_symmetry.space_group_name_H-M   'P 1'
#
loop_
_entity.id
_entity.type
_entity.pdbx_description
1 polymer ?
#
loop_
_entity_poly.entity_id
_entity_poly.type
_entity_poly.pdbx_seq_one_letter_code
_entity_poly.pdbx_strand_id
1 'polypeptide(L)'
;MHVKSLSPLSSHTDVDESWMPYQVKSSICGLRLQLSLDVINSILSLALILYTDGSRFDSGRTDSGVLMKTSTGEHKYYFRNPYHRSSFRFELVAIREAINLALEADADDV
;
A
#
# COMPACT_ATOMS: atom_id res chain seq x y z
N MET A 1 41.85 -24.86 -7.51
CA MET A 1 40.70 -24.40 -8.31
C MET A 1 40.76 -22.89 -8.38
N HIS A 2 40.89 -22.31 -9.58
CA HIS A 2 41.03 -20.87 -9.79
C HIS A 2 39.66 -20.33 -10.23
N VAL A 3 39.01 -19.51 -9.39
CA VAL A 3 37.72 -18.90 -9.71
C VAL A 3 38.01 -17.59 -10.43
N LYS A 4 37.69 -17.50 -11.73
CA LYS A 4 37.75 -16.25 -12.48
C LYS A 4 36.56 -15.38 -12.02
N SER A 5 36.86 -14.22 -11.46
CA SER A 5 35.87 -13.17 -11.20
C SER A 5 35.27 -12.71 -12.52
N LEU A 6 33.97 -12.95 -12.72
CA LEU A 6 33.21 -12.37 -13.82
C LEU A 6 32.95 -10.90 -13.48
N SER A 7 33.38 -9.99 -14.36
CA SER A 7 33.01 -8.57 -14.29
C SER A 7 31.49 -8.41 -14.47
N PRO A 8 30.86 -7.45 -13.77
CA PRO A 8 29.43 -7.24 -13.87
C PRO A 8 29.03 -6.85 -15.29
N LEU A 9 27.97 -7.48 -15.79
CA LEU A 9 27.37 -7.23 -17.09
C LEU A 9 26.83 -5.79 -17.09
N SER A 10 27.38 -4.94 -17.96
CA SER A 10 26.99 -3.54 -18.13
C SER A 10 25.52 -3.45 -18.53
N SER A 11 24.66 -3.03 -17.60
CA SER A 11 23.28 -2.67 -17.89
C SER A 11 23.27 -1.39 -18.74
N HIS A 12 23.08 -1.57 -20.05
CA HIS A 12 23.13 -0.53 -21.06
C HIS A 12 21.81 0.26 -21.11
N THR A 13 21.44 0.93 -20.01
CA THR A 13 20.30 1.87 -19.98
C THR A 13 20.63 3.24 -19.39
N ASP A 14 21.85 3.46 -18.91
CA ASP A 14 22.27 4.82 -18.55
C ASP A 14 22.57 5.57 -19.85
N VAL A 15 21.68 6.50 -20.20
CA VAL A 15 21.93 7.49 -21.25
C VAL A 15 23.18 8.26 -20.83
N ASP A 16 24.24 8.22 -21.64
CA ASP A 16 25.47 8.97 -21.38
C ASP A 16 25.18 10.48 -21.46
N GLU A 17 24.78 11.06 -20.33
CA GLU A 17 24.51 12.48 -20.21
C GLU A 17 25.81 13.29 -20.05
N SER A 18 27.01 12.69 -20.10
CA SER A 18 28.28 13.36 -19.77
C SER A 18 28.51 14.65 -20.57
N TRP A 19 28.10 14.67 -21.84
CA TRP A 19 28.18 15.81 -22.76
C TRP A 19 27.23 16.98 -22.44
N MET A 20 26.23 16.78 -21.57
CA MET A 20 25.24 17.81 -21.28
C MET A 20 25.77 18.89 -20.30
N PRO A 21 25.44 20.17 -20.53
CA PRO A 21 25.74 21.25 -19.59
C PRO A 21 25.10 20.97 -18.22
N TYR A 22 25.77 21.39 -17.13
CA TYR A 22 25.27 21.18 -15.76
C TYR A 22 23.85 21.70 -15.52
N GLN A 23 23.49 22.84 -16.12
CA GLN A 23 22.13 23.41 -16.03
C GLN A 23 21.06 22.48 -16.62
N VAL A 24 21.41 21.76 -17.69
CA VAL A 24 20.52 20.79 -18.36
C VAL A 24 20.40 19.52 -17.52
N LYS A 25 21.52 18.99 -17.00
CA LYS A 25 21.51 17.83 -16.08
C LYS A 25 20.69 18.10 -14.82
N SER A 26 20.87 19.28 -14.22
CA SER A 26 20.12 19.71 -13.04
C SER A 26 18.62 19.82 -13.32
N SER A 27 18.23 20.36 -14.48
CA SER A 27 16.81 20.42 -14.89
C SER A 27 16.22 19.04 -15.14
N ILE A 28 16.94 18.15 -15.83
CA ILE A 28 16.49 16.76 -16.07
C ILE A 28 16.31 16.02 -14.74
N CYS A 29 17.26 16.15 -13.81
CA CYS A 29 17.15 15.54 -12.49
C CYS A 29 15.96 16.08 -11.70
N GLY A 30 15.70 17.39 -11.76
CA GLY A 30 14.53 18.01 -11.13
C GLY A 30 13.20 17.53 -11.75
N LEU A 31 13.12 17.42 -13.08
CA LEU A 31 11.95 16.89 -13.78
C LEU A 31 11.70 15.42 -13.47
N ARG A 32 12.76 14.60 -13.41
CA ARG A 32 12.65 13.18 -13.01
C ARG A 32 12.13 13.03 -11.59
N LEU A 33 12.61 13.86 -10.67
CA LEU A 33 12.10 13.88 -9.30
C LEU A 33 10.62 14.26 -9.26
N GLN A 34 10.23 15.31 -9.98
CA GLN A 34 8.83 15.76 -10.03
C GLN A 34 7.91 14.68 -10.60
N LEU A 35 8.26 14.08 -11.75
CA LEU A 35 7.49 13.00 -12.34
C LEU A 35 7.40 11.78 -11.42
N SER A 36 8.47 11.44 -10.71
CA SER A 36 8.46 10.34 -9.74
C SER A 36 7.51 10.64 -8.58
N LEU A 37 7.51 11.86 -8.05
CA LEU A 37 6.60 12.28 -6.99
C LEU A 37 5.14 12.29 -7.47
N ASP A 38 4.88 12.73 -8.69
CA ASP A 38 3.54 12.74 -9.26
C ASP A 38 2.99 11.30 -9.41
N VAL A 39 3.83 10.36 -9.86
CA VAL A 39 3.47 8.93 -9.94
C VAL A 39 3.19 8.35 -8.55
N ILE A 40 4.06 8.61 -7.57
CA ILE A 40 3.87 8.13 -6.19
C ILE A 40 2.57 8.69 -5.62
N ASN A 41 2.32 9.99 -5.79
CA ASN A 41 1.10 10.62 -5.31
C ASN A 41 -0.14 10.08 -6.03
N SER A 42 -0.06 9.80 -7.33
CA SER A 42 -1.16 9.20 -8.08
C SER A 42 -1.49 7.80 -7.56
N ILE A 43 -0.50 6.95 -7.30
CA ILE A 43 -0.71 5.61 -6.72
C ILE A 43 -1.34 5.72 -5.33
N LEU A 44 -0.81 6.61 -4.48
CA LEU A 44 -1.35 6.81 -3.13
C LEU A 44 -2.76 7.41 -3.15
N SER A 45 -3.11 8.21 -4.17
CA SER A 45 -4.44 8.81 -4.31
C SER A 45 -5.53 7.79 -4.68
N LEU A 46 -5.12 6.68 -5.32
CA LEU A 46 -5.99 5.55 -5.67
C LEU A 46 -6.02 4.46 -4.60
N ALA A 47 -5.18 4.57 -3.57
CA ALA A 47 -5.10 3.54 -2.54
C ALA A 47 -6.35 3.52 -1.65
N LEU A 48 -6.96 2.35 -1.52
CA LEU A 48 -8.01 2.10 -0.53
C LEU A 48 -7.41 2.15 0.88
N ILE A 49 -7.98 2.98 1.75
CA ILE A 49 -7.53 3.09 3.14
C ILE A 49 -8.51 2.35 4.04
N LEU A 50 -8.01 1.37 4.79
CA LEU A 50 -8.78 0.54 5.70
C LEU A 50 -8.22 0.67 7.13
N TYR A 51 -9.09 0.96 8.09
CA TYR A 51 -8.76 0.93 9.51
C TYR A 51 -9.50 -0.23 10.17
N THR A 52 -8.79 -1.03 10.95
CA THR A 52 -9.34 -2.21 11.64
C THR A 52 -9.32 -2.00 13.14
N ASP A 53 -10.35 -2.51 13.83
CA ASP A 53 -10.42 -2.48 15.29
C ASP A 53 -11.04 -3.77 15.84
N GLY A 54 -10.36 -4.41 16.79
CA GLY A 54 -10.83 -5.57 17.52
C GLY A 54 -11.19 -5.20 18.95
N SER A 55 -12.45 -4.81 19.19
CA SER A 55 -12.88 -4.32 20.49
C SER A 55 -13.55 -5.39 21.35
N ARG A 56 -13.30 -5.32 22.67
CA ARG A 56 -13.99 -6.09 23.69
C ARG A 56 -14.62 -5.14 24.69
N PHE A 57 -15.94 -5.22 24.84
CA PHE A 57 -16.69 -4.46 25.82
C PHE A 57 -16.87 -5.26 27.12
N ASP A 58 -16.93 -4.57 28.26
CA ASP A 58 -17.14 -5.19 29.58
C ASP A 58 -18.48 -5.93 29.70
N SER A 59 -19.45 -5.58 28.84
CA SER A 59 -20.72 -6.31 28.69
C SER A 59 -20.57 -7.72 28.11
N GLY A 60 -19.34 -8.15 27.79
CA GLY A 60 -19.07 -9.41 27.10
C GLY A 60 -19.39 -9.37 25.60
N ARG A 61 -19.87 -8.22 25.09
CA ARG A 61 -19.94 -7.97 23.65
C ARG A 61 -18.53 -7.78 23.11
N THR A 62 -18.24 -8.47 22.03
CA THR A 62 -17.00 -8.34 21.28
C THR A 62 -17.36 -8.16 19.83
N ASP A 63 -16.68 -7.21 19.18
CA ASP A 63 -16.97 -6.84 17.81
C ASP A 63 -15.66 -6.61 17.05
N SER A 64 -15.72 -6.84 15.75
CA SER A 64 -14.61 -6.57 14.84
C SER A 64 -15.09 -5.49 13.88
N GLY A 65 -14.43 -4.34 13.87
CA GLY A 65 -14.80 -3.19 13.08
C GLY A 65 -13.84 -2.95 11.92
N VAL A 66 -14.37 -2.51 10.78
CA VAL A 66 -13.57 -1.98 9.67
C VAL A 66 -14.16 -0.64 9.24
N LEU A 67 -13.32 0.40 9.20
CA LEU A 67 -13.64 1.68 8.57
C LEU A 67 -12.91 1.74 7.23
N MET A 68 -13.67 1.73 6.15
CA MET A 68 -13.17 1.87 4.79
C MET A 68 -13.35 3.31 4.33
N LYS A 69 -12.26 3.93 3.89
CA LYS A 69 -12.25 5.28 3.34
C LYS A 69 -11.98 5.23 1.85
N THR A 70 -12.97 5.63 1.08
CA THR A 70 -12.96 5.70 -0.39
C THR A 70 -13.03 7.17 -0.82
N SER A 71 -12.92 7.41 -2.13
CA SER A 71 -13.18 8.72 -2.73
C SER A 71 -14.64 9.19 -2.54
N THR A 72 -15.58 8.24 -2.35
CA THR A 72 -17.01 8.50 -2.20
C THR A 72 -17.43 8.73 -0.74
N GLY A 73 -16.58 8.39 0.23
CA GLY A 73 -16.85 8.64 1.64
C GLY A 73 -16.26 7.59 2.58
N GLU A 74 -16.86 7.47 3.75
CA GLU A 74 -16.46 6.53 4.79
C GLU A 74 -17.56 5.48 5.03
N HIS A 75 -17.19 4.20 4.97
CA HIS A 75 -18.07 3.06 5.16
C HIS A 75 -17.63 2.25 6.38
N LYS A 76 -18.58 1.93 7.27
CA LYS A 76 -18.31 1.20 8.52
C LYS A 76 -18.92 -0.20 8.46
N TYR A 77 -18.11 -1.21 8.74
CA TYR A 77 -18.51 -2.60 8.79
C TYR A 77 -18.28 -3.17 10.18
N TYR A 78 -19.20 -4.02 10.64
CA TYR A 78 -19.14 -4.68 11.94
C TYR A 78 -19.34 -6.17 11.78
N PHE A 79 -18.42 -6.96 12.33
CA PHE A 79 -18.37 -8.40 12.19
C PHE A 79 -18.44 -9.07 13.55
N ARG A 80 -19.54 -9.79 13.77
CA ARG A 80 -19.74 -10.57 14.99
C ARG A 80 -19.12 -11.95 14.85
N ASN A 81 -18.24 -12.28 15.78
CA ASN A 81 -17.74 -13.63 15.94
C ASN A 81 -18.16 -14.19 17.31
N PRO A 82 -19.15 -15.10 17.37
CA PRO A 82 -19.64 -15.65 18.63
C PRO A 82 -18.68 -16.68 19.27
N TYR A 83 -17.62 -17.09 18.56
CA TYR A 83 -16.73 -18.19 18.95
C TYR A 83 -15.41 -17.74 19.57
N HIS A 84 -15.12 -16.44 19.66
CA HIS A 84 -13.85 -15.92 20.17
C HIS A 84 -14.07 -15.06 21.42
N ARG A 85 -13.12 -15.07 22.37
CA ARG A 85 -13.20 -14.29 23.62
C ARG A 85 -12.01 -13.37 23.88
N SER A 86 -11.01 -13.40 23.00
CA SER A 86 -9.78 -12.61 23.12
C SER A 86 -9.81 -11.44 22.14
N SER A 87 -9.49 -10.23 22.59
CA SER A 87 -9.32 -9.03 21.75
C SER A 87 -8.40 -9.29 20.56
N PHE A 88 -7.27 -9.98 20.76
CA PHE A 88 -6.34 -10.34 19.68
C PHE A 88 -7.00 -11.10 18.50
N ARG A 89 -7.99 -11.96 18.78
CA ARG A 89 -8.70 -12.69 17.70
C ARG A 89 -9.67 -11.79 16.96
N PHE A 90 -10.27 -10.79 17.62
CA PHE A 90 -11.14 -9.83 16.97
C PHE A 90 -10.34 -8.90 16.05
N GLU A 91 -9.12 -8.52 16.43
CA GLU A 91 -8.19 -7.81 15.52
C GLU A 91 -7.91 -8.62 14.27
N LEU A 92 -7.57 -9.91 14.41
CA LEU A 92 -7.32 -10.78 13.26
C LEU A 92 -8.55 -10.98 12.36
N VAL A 93 -9.75 -11.04 12.96
CA VAL A 93 -11.00 -11.08 12.20
C VAL A 93 -11.21 -9.75 11.46
N ALA A 94 -11.04 -8.61 12.11
CA ALA A 94 -11.15 -7.29 11.47
C ALA A 94 -10.19 -7.16 10.28
N ILE A 95 -8.92 -7.59 10.42
CA ILE A 95 -7.94 -7.61 9.33
C ILE A 95 -8.36 -8.55 8.20
N ARG A 96 -8.81 -9.77 8.52
CA ARG A 96 -9.28 -10.73 7.50
C ARG A 96 -10.44 -10.15 6.69
N GLU A 97 -11.43 -9.59 7.36
CA GLU A 97 -12.60 -9.05 6.67
C GLU A 97 -12.27 -7.75 5.91
N ALA A 98 -11.35 -6.92 6.42
CA ALA A 98 -10.84 -5.78 5.67
C ALA A 98 -10.17 -6.20 4.35
N ILE A 99 -9.41 -7.30 4.34
CA ILE A 99 -8.83 -7.85 3.11
C ILE A 99 -9.92 -8.34 2.15
N ASN A 100 -10.95 -9.02 2.65
CA ASN A 100 -12.07 -9.46 1.81
C ASN A 100 -12.79 -8.26 1.16
N LEU A 101 -13.06 -7.20 1.94
CA LEU A 101 -13.66 -5.96 1.44
C LEU A 101 -12.78 -5.29 0.38
N ALA A 102 -11.45 -5.29 0.56
CA ALA A 102 -10.54 -4.75 -0.44
C ALA A 102 -10.62 -5.51 -1.77
N LEU A 103 -10.67 -6.85 -1.71
CA LEU A 103 -10.79 -7.71 -2.89
C LEU A 103 -12.13 -7.54 -3.61
N GLU A 104 -13.22 -7.32 -2.86
CA GLU A 104 -14.53 -7.02 -3.43
C GLU A 104 -14.56 -5.63 -4.09
N ALA A 105 -13.95 -4.62 -3.45
CA ALA A 105 -13.88 -3.26 -4.01
C ALA A 105 -13.09 -3.20 -5.32
N ASP A 106 -12.00 -3.96 -5.43
CA ASP A 106 -11.23 -4.08 -6.68
C ASP A 106 -12.02 -4.78 -7.80
N ALA A 107 -13.00 -5.63 -7.46
CA ALA A 107 -13.80 -6.37 -8.42
C ALA A 107 -14.96 -5.55 -9.04
N ASP A 108 -15.44 -4.52 -8.33
CA ASP A 108 -16.52 -3.64 -8.79
C ASP A 108 -16.04 -2.54 -9.76
N ASP A 109 -14.73 -2.35 -9.90
CA ASP A 109 -14.08 -1.39 -10.82
C ASP A 109 -13.67 -2.00 -12.19
N VAL A 110 -14.13 -3.22 -12.53
CA VAL A 110 -13.87 -3.94 -13.82
C VAL A 110 -15.09 -4.02 -14.72
#